data_AF-A0A1B9YID8-F1
#
_entry.id   AF-A0A1B9YID8-F1
#
_cell.length_a   1.000
_cell.length_b   1.000
_cell.length_c   1.000
_cell.angle_alpha   90.00
_cell.angle_beta   90.00
_cell.angle_gamma   90.00
#
_symmetry.space_group_name_H-M   'P 1'
#
loop_
_entity.id
_entity.type
_entity.pdbx_description
1 polymer ?
#
loop_
_entity_poly.entity_id
_entity_poly.type
_entity_poly.pdbx_seq_one_letter_code
_entity_poly.pdbx_strand_id
1 'polypeptide(L)'
;MKRLGTPMVLHEVEEGKAKPFGFSTMQHKVQRMRVKLGLPSHFTFDACRHGGMTELEEAELTDGQGRALSAHRTQQSYIGYAKRTEKRVLAATRKRHARRLANEMATDVQNGQQKSVQNDPPEQSAIAE
;
A
#
# COMPACT_ATOMS: atom_id res chain seq x y z
N MET A 1 -15.17 -16.69 7.59
CA MET A 1 -15.47 -16.06 6.28
C MET A 1 -15.68 -17.17 5.26
N LYS A 2 -16.89 -17.33 4.72
CA LYS A 2 -17.18 -18.35 3.69
C LYS A 2 -16.38 -17.97 2.44
N ARG A 3 -15.52 -18.87 1.91
CA ARG A 3 -14.74 -18.61 0.69
C ARG A 3 -15.71 -18.61 -0.49
N LEU A 4 -16.12 -17.42 -0.93
CA LEU A 4 -17.09 -17.19 -2.01
C LEU A 4 -16.38 -16.74 -3.29
N GLY A 5 -15.43 -17.52 -3.81
CA GLY A 5 -14.65 -17.10 -4.97
C GLY A 5 -14.39 -18.24 -5.94
N THR A 6 -14.82 -18.06 -7.18
CA THR A 6 -14.31 -18.78 -8.35
C THR A 6 -12.77 -18.65 -8.36
N PRO A 7 -12.01 -19.74 -8.54
CA PRO A 7 -10.57 -19.66 -8.60
C PRO A 7 -10.13 -18.73 -9.74
N MET A 8 -9.48 -17.61 -9.39
CA MET A 8 -9.12 -16.56 -10.36
C MET A 8 -8.02 -16.98 -11.34
N VAL A 9 -7.17 -17.94 -10.96
CA VAL A 9 -6.03 -18.36 -11.79
C VAL A 9 -6.19 -19.84 -12.12
N LEU A 10 -6.47 -20.10 -13.39
CA LEU A 10 -6.58 -21.44 -13.95
C LEU A 10 -5.33 -21.76 -14.78
N HIS A 11 -5.00 -23.04 -14.89
CA HIS A 11 -4.05 -23.52 -15.88
C HIS A 11 -4.70 -24.58 -16.75
N GLU A 12 -4.36 -24.53 -18.02
CA GLU A 12 -4.73 -25.57 -18.96
C GLU A 12 -4.05 -26.89 -18.57
N VAL A 13 -4.81 -27.98 -18.69
CA VAL A 13 -4.34 -29.35 -18.49
C VAL A 13 -4.45 -30.12 -19.80
N GLU A 14 -5.56 -29.90 -20.49
CA GLU A 14 -5.88 -30.43 -21.82
C GLU A 14 -6.61 -29.32 -22.59
N GLU A 15 -6.64 -29.43 -23.92
CA GLU A 15 -7.35 -28.47 -24.77
C GLU A 15 -8.80 -28.29 -24.31
N GLY A 16 -9.16 -27.05 -23.95
CA GLY A 16 -10.49 -26.72 -23.45
C GLY A 16 -10.80 -27.16 -22.00
N LYS A 17 -9.85 -27.78 -21.29
CA LYS A 17 -9.99 -28.15 -19.86
C LYS A 17 -8.93 -27.45 -19.01
N ALA A 18 -9.41 -26.59 -18.11
CA ALA A 18 -8.57 -25.89 -17.16
C ALA A 18 -8.84 -26.34 -15.72
N LYS A 19 -7.79 -26.34 -14.90
CA LYS A 19 -7.88 -26.58 -13.45
C LYS A 19 -7.35 -25.38 -12.68
N PRO A 20 -7.86 -25.11 -11.47
CA PRO A 20 -7.30 -24.09 -10.60
C PRO A 20 -5.83 -24.38 -10.27
N PHE A 21 -5.02 -23.33 -10.22
CA PHE A 21 -3.67 -23.47 -9.67
C PHE A 21 -3.72 -23.82 -8.19
N GLY A 22 -3.22 -25.01 -7.85
CA GLY A 22 -2.87 -25.35 -6.48
C GLY A 22 -1.54 -24.71 -6.06
N PHE A 23 -1.36 -24.52 -4.75
CA PHE A 23 -0.11 -23.99 -4.20
C PHE A 23 1.10 -24.88 -4.58
N SER A 24 0.97 -26.19 -4.42
CA SER A 24 2.00 -27.17 -4.80
C SER A 24 2.31 -27.11 -6.29
N THR A 25 1.30 -26.96 -7.15
CA THR A 25 1.46 -26.86 -8.60
C THR A 25 2.35 -25.67 -8.98
N MET A 26 2.12 -24.51 -8.38
CA MET A 26 2.92 -23.32 -8.64
C MET A 26 4.35 -23.50 -8.13
N GLN A 27 4.52 -24.05 -6.93
CA GLN A 27 5.84 -24.33 -6.36
C GLN A 27 6.67 -25.26 -7.24
N HIS A 28 6.08 -26.34 -7.76
CA HIS A 28 6.76 -27.25 -8.68
C HIS A 28 7.11 -26.59 -10.01
N LYS A 29 6.26 -25.72 -10.56
CA LYS A 29 6.59 -24.95 -11.77
C LYS A 29 7.80 -24.04 -11.53
N VAL A 30 7.82 -23.28 -10.44
CA VAL A 30 8.97 -22.42 -10.09
C VAL A 30 10.24 -23.26 -9.89
N GLN A 31 10.15 -24.39 -9.20
CA GLN A 31 11.29 -25.29 -9.01
C GLN A 31 11.83 -25.83 -10.34
N ARG A 32 10.96 -26.22 -11.28
CA ARG A 32 11.36 -26.67 -12.62
C ARG A 32 12.05 -25.56 -13.40
N MET A 33 11.52 -24.34 -13.34
CA MET A 33 12.14 -23.17 -13.99
C MET A 33 13.50 -22.85 -13.37
N ARG A 34 13.61 -22.86 -12.04
CA ARG A 34 14.86 -22.65 -11.29
C ARG A 34 15.97 -23.58 -11.77
N VAL A 35 15.69 -24.88 -11.91
CA VAL A 35 16.67 -25.86 -12.40
C VAL A 35 17.06 -25.57 -13.85
N LYS A 36 16.09 -25.31 -14.73
CA LYS A 36 16.35 -24.99 -16.14
C LYS A 36 17.21 -23.73 -16.34
N LEU A 37 17.03 -22.74 -15.47
CA LEU A 37 17.74 -21.47 -15.52
C LEU A 37 19.05 -21.47 -14.71
N GLY A 38 19.43 -22.58 -14.08
CA GLY A 38 20.63 -22.67 -13.25
C GLY A 38 20.59 -21.78 -12.00
N LEU A 39 19.40 -21.44 -11.50
CA LEU A 39 19.24 -20.55 -10.36
C LEU A 39 19.52 -21.26 -9.02
N PRO A 40 20.02 -20.53 -8.00
CA PRO A 40 20.32 -21.09 -6.68
C PRO A 40 19.11 -21.77 -6.03
N SER A 41 19.35 -22.78 -5.19
CA SER A 41 18.30 -23.57 -4.52
C SER A 41 17.34 -22.76 -3.65
N HIS A 42 17.81 -21.64 -3.09
CA HIS A 42 17.00 -20.74 -2.28
C HIS A 42 16.03 -19.87 -3.09
N PHE A 43 16.10 -19.88 -4.44
CA PHE A 43 15.13 -19.20 -5.31
C PHE A 43 13.82 -20.00 -5.38
N THR A 44 12.99 -19.92 -4.35
CA THR A 44 11.73 -20.65 -4.23
C THR A 44 10.53 -19.79 -4.64
N PHE A 45 9.35 -20.40 -4.80
CA PHE A 45 8.12 -19.64 -5.02
C PHE A 45 7.82 -18.66 -3.87
N ASP A 46 8.18 -19.05 -2.64
CA ASP A 46 8.08 -18.17 -1.49
C ASP A 46 9.06 -17.00 -1.58
N ALA A 47 10.31 -17.24 -1.97
CA ALA A 47 11.28 -16.17 -2.24
C ALA A 47 10.77 -15.17 -3.30
N CYS A 48 10.06 -15.64 -4.34
CA CYS A 48 9.40 -14.75 -5.30
C CYS A 48 8.30 -13.90 -4.65
N ARG A 49 7.49 -14.46 -3.74
CA ARG A 49 6.46 -13.69 -3.01
C ARG A 49 7.09 -12.63 -2.12
N HIS A 50 8.20 -12.96 -1.46
CA HIS A 50 8.97 -12.00 -0.65
C HIS A 50 9.55 -10.88 -1.53
N GLY A 51 10.29 -11.24 -2.59
CA GLY A 51 10.86 -10.29 -3.53
C GLY A 51 9.81 -9.36 -4.14
N GLY A 52 8.68 -9.93 -4.55
CA GLY A 52 7.54 -9.21 -5.10
C GLY A 52 6.90 -8.21 -4.13
N MET A 53 6.89 -8.48 -2.82
CA MET A 53 6.39 -7.51 -1.85
C MET A 53 7.42 -6.42 -1.57
N THR A 54 8.70 -6.76 -1.53
CA THR A 54 9.79 -5.78 -1.37
C THR A 54 9.85 -4.81 -2.54
N GLU A 55 9.80 -5.28 -3.79
CA GLU A 55 9.85 -4.41 -4.96
C GLU A 55 8.67 -3.43 -4.99
N LEU A 56 7.47 -3.86 -4.57
CA LEU A 56 6.30 -3.01 -4.52
C LEU A 56 6.40 -1.95 -3.41
N GLU A 57 6.89 -2.29 -2.23
CA GLU A 57 7.15 -1.28 -1.18
C GLU A 57 8.25 -0.30 -1.60
N GLU A 58 9.26 -0.73 -2.35
CA GLU A 58 10.26 0.15 -2.95
C GLU A 58 9.64 1.09 -4.01
N ALA A 59 8.62 0.63 -4.72
CA ALA A 59 7.75 1.44 -5.58
C ALA A 59 6.70 2.25 -4.80
N GLU A 60 6.94 2.47 -3.51
CA GLU A 60 6.17 3.29 -2.59
C GLU A 60 4.78 2.76 -2.22
N LEU A 61 4.55 1.46 -2.38
CA LEU A 61 3.37 0.80 -1.83
C LEU A 61 3.36 0.91 -0.30
N THR A 62 2.25 1.34 0.28
CA THR A 62 2.12 1.41 1.74
C THR A 62 1.90 0.02 2.34
N ASP A 63 2.25 -0.17 3.61
CA ASP A 63 2.05 -1.44 4.34
C ASP A 63 0.59 -1.91 4.28
N GLY A 64 -0.37 -0.99 4.38
CA GLY A 64 -1.79 -1.29 4.26
C GLY A 64 -2.19 -1.82 2.87
N GLN A 65 -1.67 -1.20 1.80
CA GLN A 65 -1.91 -1.66 0.43
C GLN A 65 -1.20 -2.99 0.15
N GLY A 66 0.05 -3.14 0.61
CA GLY A 66 0.81 -4.38 0.50
C GLY A 66 0.10 -5.55 1.16
N ARG A 67 -0.40 -5.34 2.38
CA ARG A 67 -1.22 -6.34 3.09
C ARG A 67 -2.52 -6.70 2.39
N ALA A 68 -3.22 -5.72 1.81
CA ALA A 68 -4.44 -5.97 1.06
C ALA A 68 -4.16 -6.82 -0.19
N LEU A 69 -3.10 -6.48 -0.94
CA LEU A 69 -2.67 -7.21 -2.12
C LEU A 69 -2.21 -8.64 -1.80
N SER A 70 -1.46 -8.81 -0.71
CA SER A 70 -0.94 -10.10 -0.28
C SER A 70 -1.91 -10.92 0.57
N ALA A 71 -3.13 -10.41 0.81
CA ALA A 71 -4.15 -10.99 1.69
C ALA A 71 -3.68 -11.26 3.14
N HIS A 72 -2.77 -10.44 3.68
CA HIS A 72 -2.31 -10.56 5.06
C HIS A 72 -3.21 -9.81 6.04
N ARG A 73 -3.76 -10.55 7.02
CA ARG A 73 -4.68 -9.99 8.02
C ARG A 73 -3.97 -9.11 9.05
N THR A 74 -2.74 -9.42 9.41
CA THR A 74 -1.99 -8.69 10.43
C THR A 74 -0.68 -8.18 9.87
N GLN A 75 -0.14 -7.14 10.50
CA GLN A 75 1.17 -6.61 10.14
C GLN A 75 2.28 -7.63 10.43
N GLN A 76 2.18 -8.37 11.53
CA GLN A 76 3.18 -9.38 11.91
C GLN A 76 3.35 -10.47 10.84
N SER A 77 2.27 -10.92 10.20
CA SER A 77 2.38 -11.89 9.12
C SER A 77 2.98 -11.32 7.83
N TYR A 78 2.95 -10.00 7.65
CA TYR A 78 3.44 -9.32 6.46
C TYR A 78 4.91 -8.92 6.55
N ILE A 79 5.40 -8.58 7.74
CA ILE A 79 6.78 -8.11 7.96
C ILE A 79 7.83 -9.08 7.38
N GLY A 80 7.55 -10.40 7.40
CA GLY A 80 8.45 -11.39 6.81
C GLY A 80 8.60 -11.23 5.29
N TYR A 81 7.52 -10.87 4.60
CA TYR A 81 7.45 -10.80 3.14
C TYR A 81 8.08 -9.52 2.58
N ALA A 82 7.85 -8.38 3.22
CA ALA A 82 8.37 -7.11 2.76
C ALA A 82 9.63 -6.70 3.56
N LYS A 83 10.80 -6.92 2.96
CA LYS A 83 12.07 -6.48 3.52
C LYS A 83 12.09 -4.96 3.69
N ARG A 84 12.55 -4.50 4.86
CA ARG A 84 12.82 -3.08 5.11
C ARG A 84 14.07 -2.66 4.35
N THR A 85 13.91 -1.75 3.39
CA THR A 85 15.03 -1.22 2.59
C THR A 85 15.17 0.30 2.76
N GLU A 86 16.36 0.82 2.51
CA GLU A 86 16.62 2.27 2.60
C GLU A 86 15.77 3.07 1.61
N LYS A 87 15.51 2.52 0.42
CA LYS A 87 14.65 3.13 -0.60
C LYS A 87 13.24 3.42 -0.06
N ARG A 88 12.67 2.49 0.72
CA ARG A 88 11.38 2.69 1.39
C ARG A 88 11.42 3.90 2.36
N VAL A 89 12.49 4.02 3.14
CA VAL A 89 12.69 5.14 4.09
C VAL A 89 12.86 6.47 3.34
N LEU A 90 13.64 6.46 2.26
CA LEU A 90 13.86 7.63 1.42
C LEU A 90 12.57 8.10 0.76
N ALA A 91 11.74 7.20 0.23
CA ALA A 91 10.45 7.53 -0.35
C ALA A 91 9.53 8.26 0.65
N ALA A 92 9.40 7.72 1.87
CA ALA A 92 8.62 8.36 2.93
C ALA A 92 9.17 9.75 3.30
N THR A 93 10.50 9.88 3.33
CA THR A 93 11.17 11.17 3.62
C THR A 93 10.92 12.18 2.52
N ARG A 94 10.99 11.79 1.24
CA ARG A 94 10.66 12.62 0.08
C ARG A 94 9.21 13.11 0.13
N LYS A 95 8.26 12.23 0.45
CA LYS A 95 6.85 12.59 0.64
C LYS A 95 6.66 13.62 1.76
N ARG A 96 7.32 13.43 2.91
CA ARG A 96 7.30 14.40 4.02
C ARG A 96 7.87 15.75 3.60
N HIS A 97 8.99 15.74 2.89
CA HIS A 97 9.66 16.95 2.41
C HIS A 97 8.78 17.72 1.41
N ALA A 98 8.21 17.03 0.43
CA ALA A 98 7.29 17.62 -0.55
C ALA A 98 6.06 18.23 0.13
N ARG A 99 5.48 17.55 1.13
CA ARG A 99 4.36 18.06 1.91
C ARG A 99 4.71 19.36 2.66
N ARG A 100 5.91 19.43 3.25
CA ARG A 100 6.40 20.65 3.93
C ARG A 100 6.52 21.81 2.96
N LEU A 101 7.19 21.63 1.83
CA LEU A 101 7.34 22.67 0.81
C LEU A 101 5.99 23.18 0.29
N ALA A 102 5.04 22.27 0.02
CA ALA A 102 3.70 22.64 -0.42
C ALA A 102 2.93 23.46 0.65
N ASN A 103 3.13 23.16 1.93
CA ASN A 103 2.55 23.96 3.02
C ASN A 103 3.21 25.35 3.12
N GLU A 104 4.54 25.44 3.03
CA GLU A 104 5.25 26.71 3.06
C GLU A 104 4.74 27.64 1.95
N MET A 105 4.60 27.14 0.72
CA MET A 105 4.01 27.88 -0.39
C MET A 105 2.55 28.30 -0.16
N ALA A 106 1.75 27.47 0.53
CA ALA A 106 0.35 27.78 0.84
C ALA A 106 0.19 28.80 1.98
N THR A 107 1.14 28.86 2.92
CA THR A 107 1.14 29.77 4.07
C THR A 107 1.85 31.09 3.83
N ASP A 108 2.54 31.25 2.69
CA ASP A 108 3.17 32.53 2.29
C ASP A 108 2.14 33.59 1.83
N VAL A 109 0.85 33.26 1.90
CA VAL A 109 -0.24 34.23 1.79
C VAL A 109 -0.30 35.03 3.08
N GLN A 110 0.24 36.25 3.06
CA GLN A 110 0.06 37.21 4.16
C GLN A 110 -1.43 37.44 4.40
N ASN A 111 -1.89 37.18 5.64
CA ASN A 111 -3.22 37.63 6.06
C ASN A 111 -3.28 39.15 5.87
N GLY A 112 -4.08 39.61 4.91
CA GLY A 112 -4.38 41.04 4.76
C GLY A 112 -4.95 41.61 6.06
N GLN A 113 -4.63 42.87 6.37
CA GLN A 113 -4.99 43.57 7.62
C GLN A 113 -6.34 43.13 8.18
N GLN A 114 -6.35 42.59 9.40
CA GLN A 114 -7.58 42.27 10.13
C GLN A 114 -8.43 43.53 10.24
N LYS A 115 -9.56 43.57 9.52
CA LYS A 115 -10.62 44.54 9.83
C LYS A 115 -11.15 44.19 11.22
N SER A 116 -10.99 45.11 12.16
CA SER A 116 -11.64 45.05 13.46
C SER A 116 -13.15 45.04 13.25
N VAL A 117 -13.80 43.88 13.46
CA VAL A 117 -15.25 43.81 13.53
C VAL A 117 -15.65 44.37 14.89
N GLN A 118 -16.08 45.63 14.93
CA GLN A 118 -16.77 46.20 16.08
C GLN A 118 -18.23 45.74 16.00
N ASN A 119 -18.68 45.00 17.01
CA ASN A 119 -20.10 44.75 17.20
C ASN A 119 -20.74 46.04 17.74
N ASP A 120 -21.83 46.47 17.13
CA ASP A 120 -22.62 47.60 17.63
C ASP A 120 -23.19 47.28 19.02
N PRO A 121 -23.42 48.29 19.89
CA PRO A 121 -23.92 48.09 21.24
C PRO A 121 -25.31 47.44 21.22
N PRO A 122 -25.65 46.58 22.19
CA PRO A 122 -26.96 45.94 22.25
C PRO A 122 -28.06 47.00 22.45
N GLU A 123 -29.05 47.00 21.56
CA GLU A 123 -30.25 47.83 21.70
C GLU A 123 -30.99 47.48 22.99
N GLN A 124 -31.20 48.49 23.85
CA GLN A 124 -31.98 48.34 25.06
C GLN A 124 -33.46 48.24 24.70
N SER A 125 -33.99 47.02 24.68
CA SER A 125 -35.42 46.78 24.61
C SER A 125 -36.10 47.23 25.91
N ALA A 126 -36.73 48.41 25.87
CA ALA A 126 -37.59 48.91 26.93
C ALA A 126 -38.89 48.09 26.94
N ILE A 127 -39.04 47.23 27.96
CA ILE A 127 -40.30 46.58 28.28
C ILE A 127 -40.90 47.39 29.44
N ALA A 128 -41.94 48.18 29.15
CA ALA A 128 -42.75 48.87 30.15
C ALA A 128 -43.84 47.94 30.68
N GLU A 129 -44.19 48.15 31.96
CA GLU A 129 -45.06 47.36 32.86
C GLU A 129 -46.40 46.86 32.30
#